data_AF-A0A497TMC9-F1
#
_entry.id   AF-A0A497TMC9-F1
#
_cell.length_a   1.000
_cell.length_b   1.000
_cell.length_c   1.000
_cell.angle_alpha   90.00
_cell.angle_beta   90.00
_cell.angle_gamma   90.00
#
_symmetry.space_group_name_H-M   'P 1'
#
loop_
_entity.id
_entity.type
_entity.pdbx_description
1 polymer ?
#
loop_
_entity_poly.entity_id
_entity_poly.type
_entity_poly.pdbx_seq_one_letter_code
_entity_poly.pdbx_strand_id
1 'polypeptide(L)'
;MKKLKTLLLVAIIGLLVVAAGLGFLFGLDNPVAWILIGMVILIPFIYNWKVRSNQLVWKDSYSVGIAQLDDDHKKLIELLNKFQTAYEYHTGEEFERKALEELVDYTKYHFNHEEKLLQDSNYPDFAAHKEQHVAMIAEVERFVKDYQVRGHEALEGVAQYLQGWLINHINGTDKQYTSHLQGKGIN
;
A
#
# COMPACT_ATOMS: atom_id res chain seq x y z
N MET A 1 -13.72 0.46 -14.93
CA MET A 1 -12.75 0.77 -16.02
C MET A 1 -11.50 -0.13 -16.03
N LYS A 2 -11.03 -0.65 -14.88
CA LYS A 2 -9.86 -1.56 -14.82
C LYS A 2 -10.11 -2.96 -15.40
N LYS A 3 -11.30 -3.56 -15.24
CA LYS A 3 -11.65 -4.84 -15.90
C LYS A 3 -11.49 -4.79 -17.43
N LEU A 4 -11.87 -3.67 -18.05
CA LEU A 4 -11.65 -3.44 -19.49
C LEU A 4 -10.15 -3.36 -19.82
N LYS A 5 -9.33 -2.74 -18.96
CA LYS A 5 -7.86 -2.71 -19.12
C LYS A 5 -7.24 -4.11 -18.97
N THR A 6 -7.71 -4.92 -18.03
CA THR A 6 -7.26 -6.32 -17.85
C THR A 6 -7.64 -7.19 -19.05
N LEU A 7 -8.89 -7.10 -19.51
CA LEU A 7 -9.34 -7.80 -20.72
C LEU A 7 -8.57 -7.36 -21.96
N LEU A 8 -8.30 -6.05 -22.10
CA LEU A 8 -7.48 -5.50 -23.18
C LEU A 8 -6.05 -6.06 -23.11
N LEU A 9 -5.44 -6.11 -21.93
CA LEU A 9 -4.10 -6.66 -21.74
C LEU A 9 -4.04 -8.15 -22.11
N VAL A 10 -5.01 -8.95 -21.66
CA VAL A 10 -5.12 -10.36 -22.03
C VAL A 10 -5.31 -10.54 -23.54
N ALA A 11 -6.16 -9.71 -24.15
CA ALA A 11 -6.35 -9.72 -25.60
C ALA A 11 -5.06 -9.35 -26.35
N ILE A 12 -4.31 -8.35 -25.90
CA ILE A 12 -3.02 -7.96 -26.48
C ILE A 12 -2.00 -9.10 -26.36
N ILE A 13 -1.87 -9.73 -25.19
CA ILE A 13 -0.96 -10.87 -25.00
C ILE A 13 -1.36 -12.01 -25.94
N GLY A 14 -2.66 -12.33 -26.02
CA GLY A 14 -3.18 -13.34 -26.93
C GLY A 14 -2.84 -13.04 -28.39
N LEU A 15 -3.04 -11.80 -28.83
CA LEU A 15 -2.69 -11.35 -30.19
C LEU A 15 -1.18 -11.46 -30.46
N LEU A 16 -0.32 -11.10 -29.51
CA LEU A 16 1.14 -11.21 -29.64
C LEU A 16 1.57 -12.67 -29.78
N VAL A 17 0.98 -13.58 -29.01
CA VAL A 17 1.26 -15.03 -29.10
C VAL A 17 0.83 -15.60 -30.45
N VAL A 18 -0.38 -15.25 -30.92
CA VAL A 18 -0.86 -15.66 -32.25
C VAL A 18 0.05 -15.13 -33.35
N ALA A 19 0.43 -13.85 -33.29
CA ALA A 19 1.32 -13.24 -34.27
C ALA A 19 2.71 -13.90 -34.28
N ALA A 20 3.26 -14.26 -33.11
CA ALA A 20 4.51 -15.02 -33.03
C ALA A 20 4.37 -16.39 -33.69
N GLY A 21 3.29 -17.12 -33.42
CA GLY A 21 2.99 -18.41 -34.04
C GLY A 21 2.88 -18.34 -35.56
N LEU A 22 2.19 -17.32 -36.09
CA LEU A 22 2.12 -17.08 -37.53
C LEU A 22 3.50 -16.75 -38.13
N GLY A 23 4.34 -15.99 -37.41
CA GLY A 23 5.71 -15.69 -37.83
C GLY A 23 6.55 -16.96 -38.02
N PHE A 24 6.37 -17.97 -37.18
CA PHE A 24 7.07 -19.25 -37.31
C PHE A 24 6.61 -20.12 -38.49
N LEU A 25 5.44 -19.85 -39.09
CA LEU A 25 5.06 -20.50 -40.35
C LEU A 25 5.99 -20.09 -41.51
N PHE A 26 6.73 -19.00 -41.35
CA PHE A 26 7.71 -18.49 -42.31
C PHE A 26 9.16 -18.85 -41.95
N GLY A 27 9.40 -19.72 -40.96
CA GLY A 27 10.72 -20.17 -40.54
C GLY A 27 11.02 -19.91 -39.06
N LEU A 28 11.82 -20.79 -38.45
CA LEU A 28 12.25 -20.66 -37.05
C LEU A 28 13.29 -19.56 -36.83
N ASP A 29 13.93 -19.11 -37.91
CA ASP A 29 14.86 -18.00 -37.96
C ASP A 29 14.18 -16.64 -38.11
N ASN A 30 12.84 -16.60 -38.18
CA ASN A 30 12.09 -15.34 -38.30
C ASN A 30 12.31 -14.45 -37.05
N PRO A 31 12.99 -13.29 -37.19
CA PRO A 31 13.34 -12.44 -36.05
C PRO A 31 12.11 -11.80 -35.40
N VAL A 32 11.03 -11.57 -36.16
CA VAL A 32 9.79 -10.96 -35.65
C VAL A 32 9.12 -11.89 -34.65
N ALA A 33 9.07 -13.20 -34.93
CA ALA A 33 8.48 -14.19 -34.03
C ALA A 33 9.19 -14.23 -32.67
N TRP A 34 10.53 -14.20 -32.69
CA TRP A 34 11.35 -14.15 -31.47
C TRP A 34 11.21 -12.82 -30.71
N ILE A 35 11.10 -11.69 -31.40
CA ILE A 35 10.83 -10.38 -30.75
C ILE A 35 9.49 -10.42 -30.01
N LEU A 36 8.44 -10.96 -30.65
CA LEU A 36 7.11 -11.04 -30.05
C LEU A 36 7.09 -11.96 -28.81
N ILE A 37 7.79 -13.10 -28.85
CA ILE A 37 8.01 -13.93 -27.66
C ILE A 37 8.70 -13.12 -26.56
N GLY A 38 9.77 -12.40 -26.90
CA GLY A 38 10.50 -11.55 -25.97
C GLY A 38 9.59 -10.52 -25.30
N MET A 39 8.70 -9.86 -26.05
CA MET A 39 7.72 -8.92 -25.51
C MET A 39 6.77 -9.59 -24.51
N VAL A 40 6.25 -10.78 -24.83
CA VAL A 40 5.35 -11.53 -23.93
C VAL A 40 6.07 -11.91 -22.63
N ILE A 41 7.34 -12.32 -22.69
CA ILE A 41 8.17 -12.64 -21.52
C ILE A 41 8.43 -11.40 -20.65
N LEU A 42 8.59 -10.22 -21.26
CA LEU A 42 8.84 -8.98 -20.54
C LEU A 42 7.60 -8.43 -19.82
N ILE A 43 6.38 -8.74 -20.28
CA ILE A 43 5.14 -8.18 -19.70
C ILE A 43 4.98 -8.49 -18.19
N PRO A 44 5.11 -9.76 -17.72
CA PRO A 44 5.07 -10.06 -16.29
C PRO A 44 6.16 -9.34 -15.50
N PHE A 45 7.36 -9.20 -16.08
CA PHE A 45 8.47 -8.50 -15.44
C PHE A 45 8.16 -7.01 -15.24
N ILE A 46 7.63 -6.34 -16.28
CA ILE A 46 7.23 -4.92 -16.22
C ILE A 46 6.09 -4.71 -15.21
N TYR A 47 5.09 -5.60 -15.21
CA TYR A 47 3.98 -5.53 -14.26
C TYR A 47 4.45 -5.70 -12.82
N ASN A 48 5.26 -6.73 -12.54
CA ASN A 48 5.82 -6.96 -11.21
C ASN A 48 6.75 -5.82 -10.77
N TRP A 49 7.55 -5.27 -11.69
CA TRP A 49 8.42 -4.12 -11.41
C TRP A 49 7.61 -2.89 -11.00
N LYS A 50 6.50 -2.60 -11.69
CA LYS A 50 5.60 -1.50 -11.34
C LYS A 50 4.94 -1.68 -9.97
N VAL A 51 4.49 -2.88 -9.64
CA VAL A 51 3.90 -3.14 -8.32
C VAL A 51 4.96 -2.98 -7.22
N ARG A 52 6.16 -3.54 -7.41
CA ARG A 52 7.27 -3.38 -6.46
C ARG A 52 7.74 -1.94 -6.31
N SER A 53 7.75 -1.14 -7.38
CA SER A 53 8.14 0.27 -7.30
C SER A 53 7.17 1.11 -6.49
N ASN A 54 5.92 0.65 -6.31
CA ASN A 54 4.91 1.36 -5.54
C ASN A 54 4.86 0.94 -4.07
N GLN A 55 5.69 -0.02 -3.64
CA GLN A 55 5.78 -0.42 -2.23
C GLN A 55 6.51 0.66 -1.43
N LEU A 56 5.96 0.97 -0.26
CA LEU A 56 6.58 1.86 0.71
C LEU A 56 7.67 1.10 1.47
N VAL A 57 8.89 1.64 1.51
CA VAL A 57 10.02 1.03 2.23
C VAL A 57 10.36 1.90 3.43
N TRP A 58 10.54 1.27 4.59
CA TRP A 58 11.01 1.96 5.80
C TRP A 58 12.34 2.66 5.52
N LYS A 59 12.48 3.87 6.03
CA LYS A 59 13.72 4.66 6.00
C LYS A 59 13.98 5.13 7.41
N ASP A 60 15.25 5.17 7.82
CA ASP A 60 15.64 5.67 9.15
C ASP A 60 15.17 7.10 9.39
N SER A 61 14.97 7.88 8.32
CA SER A 61 14.37 9.21 8.39
C SER A 61 12.93 9.21 8.92
N TYR A 62 12.22 8.08 8.95
CA TYR A 62 10.86 7.98 9.52
C TYR A 62 10.87 7.66 11.01
N SER A 63 12.03 7.35 11.58
CA SER A 63 12.14 7.09 13.00
C SER A 63 11.68 8.31 13.82
N VAL A 64 10.88 8.05 14.84
CA VAL A 64 10.53 9.02 15.89
C VAL A 64 11.45 8.89 17.11
N GLY A 65 12.40 7.95 17.08
CA GLY A 65 13.37 7.72 18.17
C GLY A 65 12.76 7.06 19.41
N ILE A 66 11.60 6.42 19.26
CA ILE A 66 10.96 5.57 20.27
C ILE A 66 10.79 4.18 19.65
N ALA A 67 11.58 3.20 20.08
CA ALA A 67 11.71 1.90 19.41
C ALA A 67 10.37 1.19 19.18
N GLN A 68 9.47 1.23 20.18
CA GLN A 68 8.17 0.59 20.10
C GLN A 68 7.25 1.25 19.06
N LEU A 69 7.31 2.58 18.92
CA LEU A 69 6.53 3.32 17.91
C LEU A 69 7.12 3.15 16.51
N ASP A 70 8.44 3.08 16.39
CA ASP A 70 9.10 2.76 15.12
C ASP A 70 8.74 1.36 14.62
N ASP A 71 8.60 0.39 15.52
CA ASP A 71 8.17 -0.96 15.18
C ASP A 71 6.70 -1.00 14.75
N ASP A 72 5.83 -0.22 15.39
CA ASP A 72 4.45 -0.02 14.94
C ASP A 72 4.40 0.62 13.54
N HIS A 73 5.20 1.66 13.27
CA HIS A 73 5.26 2.29 11.95
C HIS A 73 5.76 1.32 10.87
N LYS A 74 6.80 0.53 11.15
CA LYS A 74 7.28 -0.52 10.22
C LYS A 74 6.18 -1.53 9.93
N LYS A 75 5.41 -1.93 10.95
CA LYS A 75 4.30 -2.87 10.78
C LYS A 75 3.16 -2.27 9.96
N LEU A 76 2.82 -1.00 10.17
CA LEU A 76 1.84 -0.28 9.32
C LEU A 76 2.29 -0.22 7.86
N ILE A 77 3.57 0.04 7.59
CA ILE A 77 4.14 0.02 6.24
C ILE A 77 4.00 -1.39 5.62
N GLU A 78 4.31 -2.45 6.37
CA GLU A 78 4.15 -3.84 5.92
C GLU A 78 2.69 -4.13 5.54
N LEU A 79 1.74 -3.77 6.40
CA LEU A 79 0.31 -3.98 6.17
C LEU A 79 -0.22 -3.15 4.99
N LEU A 80 0.24 -1.90 4.83
CA LEU A 80 -0.09 -1.07 3.67
C LEU A 80 0.41 -1.71 2.37
N ASN A 81 1.64 -2.23 2.36
CA ASN A 81 2.18 -2.94 1.21
C ASN A 81 1.42 -4.23 0.89
N LYS A 82 0.97 -4.96 1.92
CA LYS A 82 0.13 -6.15 1.77
C LYS A 82 -1.24 -5.79 1.18
N PHE A 83 -1.88 -4.76 1.69
CA PHE A 83 -3.15 -4.25 1.17
C PHE A 83 -3.02 -3.77 -0.29
N GLN A 84 -1.97 -3.02 -0.60
CA GLN A 84 -1.68 -2.59 -1.97
C GLN A 84 -1.46 -3.78 -2.91
N THR A 85 -0.76 -4.81 -2.45
CA THR A 85 -0.54 -6.05 -3.22
C THR A 85 -1.87 -6.77 -3.47
N ALA A 86 -2.71 -6.91 -2.44
CA ALA A 86 -4.05 -7.51 -2.57
C ALA A 86 -4.88 -6.80 -3.66
N TYR A 87 -4.84 -5.47 -3.66
CA TYR A 87 -5.49 -4.63 -4.65
C TYR A 87 -4.88 -4.77 -6.06
N GLU A 88 -3.58 -4.59 -6.24
CA GLU A 88 -3.00 -4.59 -7.59
C GLU A 88 -3.19 -5.95 -8.30
N TYR A 89 -3.03 -7.06 -7.58
CA TYR A 89 -3.15 -8.41 -8.12
C TYR A 89 -4.58 -8.96 -8.15
N HIS A 90 -5.59 -8.21 -7.70
CA HIS A 90 -6.99 -8.68 -7.60
C HIS A 90 -7.09 -10.07 -6.95
N THR A 91 -6.53 -10.21 -5.75
CA THR A 91 -6.38 -11.51 -5.05
C THR A 91 -7.70 -12.16 -4.62
N GLY A 92 -8.83 -11.52 -4.93
CA GLY A 92 -10.17 -11.96 -4.54
C GLY A 92 -10.67 -11.23 -3.30
N GLU A 93 -12.00 -11.15 -3.18
CA GLU A 93 -12.70 -10.34 -2.18
C GLU A 93 -12.32 -10.71 -0.74
N GLU A 94 -12.18 -12.01 -0.44
CA GLU A 94 -11.83 -12.48 0.90
C GLU A 94 -10.43 -11.98 1.33
N PHE A 95 -9.45 -12.07 0.42
CA PHE A 95 -8.08 -11.65 0.72
C PHE A 95 -7.95 -10.13 0.80
N GLU A 96 -8.62 -9.40 -0.10
CA GLU A 96 -8.70 -7.94 -0.07
C GLU A 96 -9.35 -7.44 1.23
N ARG A 97 -10.49 -8.03 1.62
CA ARG A 97 -11.19 -7.72 2.86
C ARG A 97 -10.29 -7.96 4.07
N LYS A 98 -9.64 -9.13 4.14
CA LYS A 98 -8.74 -9.48 5.24
C LYS A 98 -7.55 -8.53 5.34
N ALA A 99 -6.93 -8.19 4.21
CA ALA A 99 -5.81 -7.24 4.20
C ALA A 99 -6.24 -5.83 4.64
N LEU A 100 -7.44 -5.39 4.25
CA LEU A 100 -8.01 -4.12 4.70
C LEU A 100 -8.31 -4.16 6.20
N GLU A 101 -8.99 -5.19 6.70
CA GLU A 101 -9.31 -5.37 8.12
C GLU A 101 -8.06 -5.38 9.00
N GLU A 102 -7.03 -6.17 8.64
CA GLU A 102 -5.76 -6.20 9.36
C GLU A 102 -5.10 -4.81 9.43
N LEU A 103 -5.14 -4.05 8.34
CA LEU A 103 -4.60 -2.68 8.30
C LEU A 103 -5.39 -1.73 9.21
N VAL A 104 -6.73 -1.78 9.16
CA VAL A 104 -7.59 -0.94 10.00
C VAL A 104 -7.37 -1.25 11.48
N ASP A 105 -7.37 -2.53 11.84
CA ASP A 105 -7.24 -2.97 13.22
C ASP A 105 -5.88 -2.57 13.81
N TYR A 106 -4.80 -2.75 13.03
CA TYR A 106 -3.47 -2.33 13.47
C TYR A 106 -3.33 -0.80 13.55
N THR A 107 -3.99 -0.05 12.67
CA THR A 107 -4.00 1.42 12.74
C THR A 107 -4.67 1.90 14.03
N LYS A 108 -5.82 1.31 14.38
CA LYS A 108 -6.50 1.58 15.67
C LYS A 108 -5.64 1.20 16.86
N TYR A 109 -4.96 0.06 16.80
CA TYR A 109 -4.03 -0.37 17.84
C TYR A 109 -2.89 0.63 18.04
N HIS A 110 -2.19 1.00 16.96
CA HIS A 110 -1.07 1.94 16.99
C HIS A 110 -1.49 3.30 17.55
N PHE A 111 -2.58 3.89 17.06
CA PHE A 111 -3.07 5.17 17.59
C PHE A 111 -3.40 5.10 19.08
N ASN A 112 -4.06 4.03 19.54
CA ASN A 112 -4.33 3.86 20.97
C ASN A 112 -3.06 3.72 21.81
N HIS A 113 -2.07 2.99 21.29
CA HIS A 113 -0.78 2.80 21.94
C HIS A 113 -0.03 4.13 22.07
N GLU A 114 0.06 4.89 20.98
CA GLU A 114 0.71 6.18 20.96
C GLU A 114 -0.02 7.20 21.85
N GLU A 115 -1.34 7.31 21.71
CA GLU A 115 -2.17 8.21 22.53
C GLU A 115 -1.98 7.92 24.02
N LYS A 116 -1.85 6.65 24.41
CA LYS A 116 -1.57 6.28 25.79
C LYS A 116 -0.21 6.81 26.26
N LEU A 117 0.84 6.67 25.45
CA LEU A 117 2.16 7.20 25.77
C LEU A 117 2.17 8.73 25.88
N LEU A 118 1.48 9.42 24.96
CA LEU A 118 1.36 10.87 24.96
C LEU A 118 0.57 11.37 26.17
N GLN A 119 -0.52 10.70 26.51
CA GLN A 119 -1.34 11.03 27.68
C GLN A 119 -0.58 10.80 28.98
N ASP A 120 0.04 9.63 29.16
CA ASP A 120 0.77 9.25 30.38
C ASP A 120 2.00 10.15 30.60
N SER A 121 2.59 10.69 29.53
CA SER A 121 3.71 11.64 29.59
C SER A 121 3.30 13.11 29.76
N ASN A 122 2.00 13.42 29.76
CA ASN A 122 1.43 14.78 29.73
C ASN A 122 1.96 15.61 28.55
N TYR A 123 1.92 15.05 27.33
CA TYR A 123 2.30 15.77 26.12
C TYR A 123 1.37 16.97 25.87
N PRO A 124 1.90 18.21 25.72
CA PRO A 124 1.08 19.42 25.62
C PRO A 124 0.08 19.42 24.47
N ASP A 125 0.48 18.89 23.30
CA ASP A 125 -0.33 18.91 22.08
C ASP A 125 -1.15 17.62 21.87
N PHE A 126 -1.34 16.81 22.92
CA PHE A 126 -2.07 15.54 22.86
C PHE A 126 -3.46 15.65 22.22
N ALA A 127 -4.23 16.68 22.57
CA ALA A 127 -5.60 16.84 22.05
C ALA A 127 -5.61 17.06 20.53
N ALA A 128 -4.72 17.93 20.02
CA ALA A 128 -4.60 18.23 18.60
C ALA A 128 -4.06 17.02 17.83
N HIS A 129 -3.13 16.27 18.43
CA HIS A 129 -2.62 15.02 17.87
C HIS A 129 -3.77 13.99 17.70
N LYS A 130 -4.51 13.72 18.79
CA LYS A 130 -5.63 12.77 18.80
C LYS A 130 -6.73 13.12 17.80
N GLU A 131 -6.98 14.40 17.55
CA GLU A 131 -7.95 14.83 16.55
C GLU A 131 -7.58 14.35 15.13
N GLN A 132 -6.28 14.34 14.79
CA GLN A 132 -5.82 13.80 13.50
C GLN A 132 -6.06 12.29 13.40
N HIS A 133 -5.85 11.54 14.48
CA HIS A 133 -6.17 10.11 14.54
C HIS A 133 -7.66 9.85 14.35
N VAL A 134 -8.51 10.58 15.07
CA VAL A 134 -9.98 10.45 14.94
C VAL A 134 -10.43 10.71 13.50
N ALA A 135 -9.88 11.75 12.86
CA ALA A 135 -10.18 12.06 11.47
C ALA A 135 -9.73 10.93 10.51
N MET A 136 -8.54 10.37 10.72
CA MET A 136 -8.04 9.26 9.90
C MET A 136 -8.87 7.98 10.09
N ILE A 137 -9.27 7.65 11.32
CA ILE A 137 -10.16 6.50 11.56
C ILE A 137 -11.49 6.66 10.84
N ALA A 138 -12.10 7.85 10.88
CA ALA A 138 -13.34 8.13 10.15
C ALA A 138 -13.17 7.96 8.63
N GLU A 139 -12.02 8.37 8.09
CA GLU A 139 -11.68 8.22 6.68
C GLU A 139 -11.53 6.75 6.28
N VAL A 140 -10.82 5.96 7.09
CA VAL A 140 -10.65 4.51 6.88
C VAL A 140 -12.00 3.79 6.94
N GLU A 141 -12.87 4.14 7.89
CA GLU A 141 -14.21 3.57 7.97
C GLU A 141 -15.08 3.93 6.76
N ARG A 142 -14.88 5.11 6.16
CA ARG A 142 -15.51 5.46 4.89
C ARG A 142 -15.04 4.54 3.76
N PHE A 143 -13.74 4.25 3.66
CA PHE A 143 -13.22 3.32 2.65
C PHE A 143 -13.78 1.91 2.82
N VAL A 144 -13.91 1.42 4.06
CA VAL A 144 -14.53 0.12 4.35
C VAL A 144 -15.99 0.08 3.88
N LYS A 145 -16.78 1.13 4.16
CA LYS A 145 -18.17 1.22 3.70
C LYS A 145 -18.26 1.26 2.17
N ASP A 146 -17.40 2.04 1.52
CA ASP A 146 -17.36 2.10 0.06
C ASP A 146 -17.00 0.75 -0.57
N TYR A 147 -16.08 0.02 0.04
CA TYR A 147 -15.70 -1.33 -0.37
C TYR A 147 -16.86 -2.31 -0.24
N GLN A 148 -17.67 -2.24 0.83
CA GLN A 148 -18.86 -3.08 0.97
C GLN A 148 -19.90 -2.86 -0.14
N VAL A 149 -19.95 -1.66 -0.74
CA VAL A 149 -20.94 -1.32 -1.78
C VAL A 149 -20.38 -1.56 -3.19
N ARG A 150 -19.13 -1.15 -3.45
CA ARG A 150 -18.53 -1.13 -4.80
C ARG A 150 -17.49 -2.24 -5.01
N GLY A 151 -17.16 -2.99 -3.97
CA GLY A 151 -16.12 -4.02 -3.97
C GLY A 151 -14.75 -3.44 -4.35
N HIS A 152 -13.98 -4.23 -5.08
CA HIS A 152 -12.63 -3.91 -5.55
C HIS A 152 -12.44 -2.49 -6.10
N GLU A 153 -13.41 -1.95 -6.86
CA GLU A 153 -13.28 -0.63 -7.47
C GLU A 153 -13.23 0.51 -6.44
N ALA A 154 -13.75 0.31 -5.22
CA ALA A 154 -13.63 1.29 -4.13
C ALA A 154 -12.20 1.48 -3.64
N LEU A 155 -11.33 0.49 -3.82
CA LEU A 155 -9.96 0.49 -3.29
C LEU A 155 -8.98 1.27 -4.17
N GLU A 156 -9.44 1.79 -5.31
CA GLU A 156 -8.62 2.60 -6.21
C GLU A 156 -8.11 3.86 -5.51
N GLY A 157 -6.78 3.98 -5.42
CA GLY A 157 -6.12 5.15 -4.81
C GLY A 157 -6.04 5.10 -3.28
N VAL A 158 -6.70 4.14 -2.62
CA VAL A 158 -6.75 4.07 -1.14
C VAL A 158 -5.36 3.84 -0.56
N ALA A 159 -4.59 2.88 -1.12
CA ALA A 159 -3.24 2.61 -0.64
C ALA A 159 -2.32 3.83 -0.76
N GLN A 160 -2.39 4.56 -1.89
CA GLN A 160 -1.59 5.76 -2.12
C GLN A 160 -1.97 6.89 -1.15
N TYR A 161 -3.27 7.07 -0.90
CA TYR A 161 -3.77 8.04 0.08
C TYR A 161 -3.25 7.73 1.49
N LEU A 162 -3.39 6.48 1.95
CA LEU A 162 -2.97 6.07 3.29
C LEU A 162 -1.45 6.13 3.46
N GLN A 163 -0.67 5.73 2.44
CA GLN A 163 0.79 5.89 2.44
C GLN A 163 1.18 7.36 2.56
N GLY A 164 0.53 8.24 1.78
CA GLY A 164 0.78 9.68 1.83
C GLY A 164 0.47 10.27 3.20
N TRP A 165 -0.68 9.91 3.77
CA TRP A 165 -1.05 10.37 5.11
C TRP A 165 -0.06 9.86 6.18
N LEU A 166 0.26 8.56 6.20
CA LEU A 166 1.16 7.98 7.20
C LEU A 166 2.52 8.67 7.18
N ILE A 167 3.12 8.85 6.01
CA ILE A 167 4.44 9.50 5.90
C ILE A 167 4.40 10.97 6.29
N ASN A 168 3.32 11.68 5.96
CA ASN A 168 3.18 13.08 6.36
C ASN A 168 2.92 13.22 7.87
N HIS A 169 2.14 12.31 8.46
CA HIS A 169 1.86 12.28 9.88
C HIS A 169 3.12 11.98 10.68
N ILE A 170 3.86 10.92 10.32
CA ILE A 170 5.14 10.57 10.94
C ILE A 170 6.13 11.75 10.89
N ASN A 171 6.35 12.31 9.69
CA ASN A 171 7.37 13.35 9.53
C ASN A 171 6.93 14.71 10.08
N GLY A 172 5.64 14.94 10.22
CA GLY A 172 5.06 16.22 10.61
C GLY A 172 4.65 16.24 12.06
N THR A 173 3.71 15.38 12.44
CA THR A 173 3.06 15.35 13.76
C THR A 173 3.84 14.48 14.75
N ASP A 174 4.23 13.26 14.36
CA ASP A 174 4.74 12.28 15.32
C ASP A 174 6.13 12.66 15.82
N LYS A 175 6.97 13.18 14.92
CA LYS A 175 8.28 13.73 15.31
C LYS A 175 8.23 14.87 16.32
N GLN A 176 7.09 15.54 16.48
CA GLN A 176 6.97 16.64 17.46
C GLN A 176 7.03 16.13 18.90
N TYR A 177 6.54 14.92 19.17
CA TYR A 177 6.58 14.36 20.52
C TYR A 177 7.95 13.78 20.91
N THR A 178 8.86 13.55 19.94
CA THR A 178 10.14 12.85 20.17
C THR A 178 10.93 13.45 21.33
N SER A 179 11.17 14.76 21.30
CA SER A 179 11.97 15.42 22.35
C SER A 179 11.29 15.37 23.71
N HIS A 180 9.95 15.42 23.73
CA HIS A 180 9.17 15.34 24.96
C HIS A 180 9.26 13.95 25.59
N LEU A 181 9.03 12.89 24.80
CA LEU A 181 9.09 11.50 25.27
C LEU A 181 10.50 11.10 25.71
N GLN A 182 11.53 11.46 24.95
CA GLN A 182 12.92 11.21 25.34
C GLN A 182 13.30 11.97 26.61
N GLY A 183 12.80 13.20 26.79
CA GLY A 183 12.94 13.96 28.04
C GLY A 183 12.28 13.29 29.25
N LYS A 184 11.34 12.37 29.04
CA LYS A 184 10.72 11.52 30.07
C LYS A 184 11.41 10.16 30.21
N GLY A 185 12.50 9.90 29.48
CA GLY A 185 13.22 8.63 29.50
C GLY A 185 12.60 7.53 28.64
N ILE A 186 11.64 7.87 27.77
CA ILE A 186 11.00 6.94 26.84
C ILE A 186 11.80 6.96 25.54
N ASN A 187 12.38 5.81 25.17
CA ASN A 187 13.23 5.63 23.98
C ASN A 187 12.87 4.34 23.24
#